data_AF-A0A6C0JMN3-F1
#
_entry.id   AF-A0A6C0JMN3-F1
#
_cell.length_a   1.000
_cell.length_b   1.000
_cell.length_c   1.000
_cell.angle_alpha   90.00
_cell.angle_beta   90.00
_cell.angle_gamma   90.00
#
_symmetry.space_group_name_H-M   'P 1'
#
loop_
_entity.id
_entity.type
_entity.pdbx_description
1 polymer ?
#
loop_
_entity_poly.entity_id
_entity_poly.type
_entity_poly.pdbx_seq_one_letter_code
_entity_poly.pdbx_strand_id
1 'polypeptide(L)'
;MSAYVSVDNQNLLWNVISKNEIVNNYFSIYSNYPYLKNEWFKSIIQIFYEDNQGKQLDSSQLLLLNKRTISYMIKNIKDKYSTINKKPNIQLSEKDLLKPYSITENKVDKIGDQFQIKQVEYQSLFDKKVPDTIDFAEKQDIPLSNMDDLIKQHLKEREDELRKYAPLPPTQSESNKLKIDSNSNINILIEELTEQESDDNEKIKKSVSWSDNTNAEKISNQQIEIDLLKLQIRELFDKLSILENKYNM
;
A
#
# COMPACT_ATOMS: atom_id res chain seq x y z
N MET A 1 16.71 -22.20 29.69
CA MET A 1 16.10 -21.86 28.39
C MET A 1 14.62 -21.52 28.42
N SER A 2 13.79 -22.25 29.18
CA SER A 2 12.36 -21.94 29.38
C SER A 2 12.09 -20.48 29.78
N ALA A 3 12.95 -19.89 30.61
CA ALA A 3 12.83 -18.50 31.04
C ALA A 3 12.92 -17.47 29.88
N TYR A 4 13.69 -17.76 28.82
CA TYR A 4 13.79 -16.88 27.65
C TYR A 4 12.52 -16.90 26.80
N VAL A 5 11.92 -18.09 26.66
CA VAL A 5 10.70 -18.33 25.88
C VAL A 5 9.43 -18.08 26.72
N SER A 6 9.56 -17.73 28.00
CA SER A 6 8.41 -17.37 28.83
C SER A 6 7.63 -16.20 28.23
N VAL A 7 6.30 -16.25 28.37
CA VAL A 7 5.39 -15.23 27.86
C VAL A 7 5.76 -13.85 28.39
N ASP A 8 6.10 -13.74 29.67
CA ASP A 8 6.47 -12.46 30.30
C ASP A 8 7.75 -11.87 29.70
N ASN A 9 8.77 -12.70 29.47
CA ASN A 9 10.03 -12.27 28.90
C ASN A 9 9.87 -11.86 27.44
N GLN A 10 9.11 -12.62 26.65
CA GLN A 10 8.83 -12.27 25.26
C GLN A 10 8.00 -11.00 25.15
N ASN A 11 7.01 -10.79 26.03
CA ASN A 11 6.25 -9.55 26.10
C ASN A 11 7.15 -8.36 26.44
N LEU A 12 8.09 -8.52 27.38
CA LEU A 12 9.09 -7.50 27.69
C LEU A 12 9.92 -7.13 26.45
N LEU A 13 10.48 -8.13 25.76
CA LEU A 13 11.28 -7.92 24.55
C LEU A 13 10.46 -7.22 23.45
N TRP A 14 9.23 -7.68 23.23
CA TRP A 14 8.30 -7.10 22.27
C TRP A 14 7.99 -5.63 22.58
N ASN A 15 7.72 -5.32 23.84
CA ASN A 15 7.41 -3.96 24.29
C ASN A 15 8.61 -3.02 24.14
N VAL A 16 9.82 -3.50 24.47
CA VAL A 16 11.05 -2.71 24.30
C VAL A 16 11.30 -2.42 22.82
N ILE A 17 11.17 -3.43 21.95
CA ILE A 17 11.39 -3.24 20.51
C ILE A 17 10.31 -2.37 19.86
N SER A 18 9.06 -2.49 20.32
CA SER A 18 7.94 -1.72 19.79
C SER A 18 7.95 -0.26 20.22
N LYS A 19 8.75 0.11 21.23
CA LYS A 19 9.01 1.51 21.57
C LYS A 19 10.12 2.13 20.74
N ASN A 20 10.88 1.33 19.99
CA ASN A 20 11.97 1.82 19.18
C ASN A 20 11.44 2.47 17.89
N GLU A 21 11.75 3.76 17.69
CA GLU A 21 11.30 4.55 16.53
C GLU A 21 11.77 3.96 15.20
N ILE A 22 13.00 3.46 15.13
CA ILE A 22 13.57 2.89 13.89
C ILE A 22 12.76 1.67 13.46
N VAL A 23 12.38 0.82 14.42
CA VAL A 23 11.59 -0.38 14.18
C VAL A 23 10.18 0.01 13.74
N ASN A 24 9.54 0.96 14.42
CA ASN A 24 8.20 1.41 14.05
C ASN A 24 8.16 2.07 12.67
N ASN A 25 9.16 2.91 12.34
CA ASN A 25 9.26 3.57 11.04
C ASN A 25 9.52 2.57 9.90
N TYR A 26 10.26 1.49 10.16
CA TYR A 26 10.43 0.43 9.17
C TYR A 26 9.11 -0.31 8.91
N PHE A 27 8.40 -0.70 9.96
CA PHE A 27 7.15 -1.47 9.80
C PHE A 27 5.94 -0.60 9.41
N SER A 28 5.98 0.72 9.62
CA SER A 28 4.92 1.62 9.17
C SER A 28 4.81 1.67 7.65
N ILE A 29 5.90 1.41 6.91
CA ILE A 29 5.90 1.26 5.44
C ILE A 29 5.04 0.07 5.02
N TYR A 30 4.95 -0.96 5.86
CA TYR A 30 4.20 -2.19 5.62
C TYR A 30 2.89 -2.23 6.42
N SER A 31 2.23 -1.08 6.60
CA SER A 31 1.02 -0.96 7.44
C SER A 31 -0.13 -1.87 7.00
N ASN A 32 -0.16 -2.28 5.72
CA ASN A 32 -1.11 -3.26 5.19
C ASN A 32 -0.85 -4.70 5.64
N TYR A 33 0.30 -4.99 6.27
CA TYR A 33 0.74 -6.34 6.66
C TYR A 33 1.18 -6.37 8.13
N PRO A 34 0.24 -6.27 9.09
CA PRO A 34 0.56 -6.20 10.52
C PRO A 34 1.23 -7.46 11.08
N TYR A 35 1.02 -8.62 10.45
CA TYR A 35 1.65 -9.88 10.85
C TYR A 35 3.16 -9.91 10.59
N LEU A 36 3.67 -9.07 9.69
CA LEU A 36 5.08 -9.11 9.27
C LEU A 36 6.03 -8.82 10.43
N LYS A 37 5.64 -7.88 11.31
CA LYS A 37 6.40 -7.57 12.53
C LYS A 37 6.41 -8.74 13.51
N ASN A 38 5.30 -9.46 13.63
CA ASN A 38 5.19 -10.64 14.49
C ASN A 38 6.06 -11.80 13.98
N GLU A 39 5.98 -12.11 12.69
CA GLU A 39 6.79 -13.16 12.05
C GLU A 39 8.29 -12.82 12.11
N TRP A 40 8.64 -11.55 11.86
CA TRP A 40 10.01 -11.08 12.03
C TRP A 40 10.52 -11.28 13.46
N PHE A 41 9.74 -10.85 14.46
CA PHE A 41 10.10 -11.01 15.86
C PHE A 41 10.29 -12.49 16.22
N LYS A 42 9.32 -13.34 15.84
CA LYS A 42 9.38 -14.79 16.04
C LYS A 42 10.63 -15.41 15.42
N SER A 43 11.01 -14.99 14.21
CA SER A 43 12.21 -15.50 13.54
C SER A 43 13.49 -15.19 14.33
N ILE A 44 13.59 -14.00 14.93
CA ILE A 44 14.76 -13.63 15.74
C ILE A 44 14.77 -14.38 17.06
N ILE A 45 13.61 -14.51 17.72
CA ILE A 45 13.51 -15.30 18.95
C ILE A 45 13.92 -16.74 18.69
N GLN A 46 13.51 -17.32 17.55
CA GLN A 46 13.89 -18.68 17.16
C GLN A 46 15.41 -18.82 17.00
N ILE A 47 16.08 -17.91 16.28
CA ILE A 47 17.54 -17.94 16.11
C ILE A 47 18.26 -17.94 17.48
N PHE A 48 17.89 -17.01 18.36
CA PHE A 48 18.51 -16.90 19.68
C PHE A 48 18.17 -18.08 20.59
N TYR A 49 17.01 -18.71 20.37
CA TYR A 49 16.63 -19.93 21.07
C TYR A 49 17.48 -21.11 20.62
N GLU A 50 17.60 -21.33 19.31
CA GLU A 50 18.43 -22.38 18.70
C GLU A 50 19.91 -22.27 19.12
N ASP A 51 20.48 -21.05 19.04
CA ASP A 51 21.88 -20.77 19.39
C ASP A 51 22.24 -21.04 20.86
N ASN A 52 21.23 -21.11 21.74
CA ASN A 52 21.44 -21.26 23.18
C ASN A 52 20.70 -22.47 23.75
N GLN A 53 20.27 -23.41 22.89
CA GLN A 53 19.67 -24.65 23.36
C GLN A 53 20.62 -25.43 24.26
N GLY A 54 20.06 -26.06 25.30
CA GLY A 54 20.84 -26.80 26.31
C GLY A 54 21.52 -25.94 27.37
N LYS A 55 21.51 -24.59 27.26
CA LYS A 55 22.07 -23.71 28.30
C LYS A 55 21.05 -23.47 29.43
N GLN A 56 21.50 -23.70 30.66
CA GLN A 56 20.81 -23.19 31.85
C GLN A 56 21.09 -21.69 31.95
N LEU A 57 20.03 -20.90 31.84
CA LEU A 57 20.13 -19.44 31.90
C LEU A 57 19.92 -19.03 33.35
N ASP A 58 20.98 -18.54 33.97
CA ASP A 58 20.86 -17.74 35.19
C ASP A 58 20.22 -16.38 34.88
N SER A 59 19.66 -15.70 35.88
CA SER A 59 19.01 -14.39 35.74
C SER A 59 19.93 -13.35 35.07
N SER A 60 21.22 -13.35 35.42
CA SER A 60 22.20 -12.46 34.78
C SER A 60 22.45 -12.83 33.32
N GLN A 61 22.46 -14.12 33.00
CA GLN A 61 22.67 -14.60 31.63
C GLN A 61 21.44 -14.35 30.75
N LEU A 62 20.23 -14.45 31.32
CA LEU A 62 18.98 -14.10 30.66
C LEU A 62 18.94 -12.62 30.30
N LEU A 63 19.35 -11.75 31.23
CA LEU A 63 19.43 -10.31 30.96
C LEU A 63 20.43 -9.99 29.84
N LEU A 64 21.60 -10.63 29.85
CA LEU A 64 22.61 -10.46 28.80
C LEU A 64 22.08 -10.93 27.44
N LEU A 65 21.40 -12.08 27.43
CA LEU A 65 20.78 -12.63 26.23
C LEU A 65 19.72 -11.67 25.68
N ASN A 66 18.82 -11.16 26.52
CA ASN A 66 17.80 -10.18 26.14
C ASN A 66 18.40 -8.91 25.52
N LYS A 67 19.47 -8.36 26.13
CA LYS A 67 20.19 -7.21 25.59
C LYS A 67 20.80 -7.50 24.22
N ARG A 68 21.38 -8.68 24.04
CA ARG A 68 21.95 -9.12 22.76
C ARG A 68 20.87 -9.29 21.70
N THR A 69 19.72 -9.89 22.05
CA THR A 69 18.56 -10.05 21.17
C THR A 69 18.05 -8.69 20.70
N ILE A 70 17.83 -7.74 21.62
CA ILE A 70 17.38 -6.38 21.28
C ILE A 70 18.38 -5.67 20.38
N SER A 71 19.68 -5.76 20.69
CA SER A 71 20.73 -5.15 19.88
C SER A 71 20.76 -5.72 18.46
N TYR A 72 20.57 -7.04 18.33
CA TYR A 72 20.47 -7.71 17.04
C TYR A 72 19.22 -7.27 16.28
N MET A 73 18.06 -7.18 16.93
CA MET A 73 16.81 -6.71 16.32
C MET A 73 16.97 -5.30 15.73
N ILE A 74 17.56 -4.37 16.49
CA ILE A 74 17.78 -2.99 16.04
C ILE A 74 18.76 -2.97 14.85
N LYS A 75 19.87 -3.70 14.94
CA LYS A 75 20.85 -3.79 13.85
C LYS A 75 20.20 -4.38 12.58
N ASN A 76 19.45 -5.47 12.71
CA ASN A 76 18.77 -6.13 11.60
C ASN A 76 17.84 -5.16 10.85
N ILE A 77 17.04 -4.37 11.57
CA ILE A 77 16.20 -3.36 10.93
C ILE A 77 17.02 -2.22 10.35
N LYS A 78 18.05 -1.73 11.04
CA LYS A 78 18.91 -0.64 10.53
C LYS A 78 19.59 -1.02 9.22
N ASP A 79 20.07 -2.25 9.11
CA ASP A 79 20.69 -2.77 7.89
C ASP A 79 19.67 -2.82 6.74
N LYS A 80 18.44 -3.31 7.00
CA LYS A 80 17.34 -3.33 6.02
C LYS A 80 16.85 -1.94 5.61
N TYR A 81 16.74 -1.02 6.57
CA TYR A 81 16.33 0.36 6.34
C TYR A 81 17.39 1.13 5.52
N SER A 82 18.67 0.80 5.71
CA SER A 82 19.77 1.36 4.91
C SER A 82 19.74 0.87 3.46
N THR A 83 19.29 -0.36 3.20
CA THR A 83 19.10 -0.84 1.82
C THR A 83 17.92 -0.18 1.11
N ILE A 84 16.83 0.11 1.83
CA ILE A 84 15.64 0.77 1.25
C ILE A 84 15.94 2.25 0.91
N ASN A 85 16.75 2.93 1.73
CA ASN A 85 17.07 4.36 1.52
C ASN A 85 18.32 4.60 0.67
N LYS A 86 19.03 3.54 0.25
CA LYS A 86 20.02 3.68 -0.83
C LYS A 86 19.26 3.82 -2.13
N LYS A 87 19.25 5.05 -2.68
CA LYS A 87 18.92 5.30 -4.10
C LYS A 87 19.57 4.19 -4.94
N PRO A 88 18.86 3.58 -5.91
CA PRO A 88 19.46 2.55 -6.75
C PRO A 88 20.68 3.16 -7.43
N ASN A 89 21.86 2.71 -7.02
CA ASN A 89 23.07 2.94 -7.80
C ASN A 89 22.94 1.97 -8.97
N ILE A 90 22.33 2.46 -10.06
CA ILE A 90 22.28 1.77 -11.33
C ILE A 90 23.75 1.55 -11.71
N GLN A 91 24.23 0.31 -11.63
CA GLN A 91 25.45 -0.09 -12.33
C GLN A 91 25.10 -0.01 -13.82
N LEU A 92 25.27 1.18 -14.37
CA LEU A 92 25.04 1.49 -15.76
C LEU A 92 26.15 0.81 -16.55
N SER A 93 25.82 -0.15 -17.40
CA SER A 93 26.80 -0.71 -18.32
C SER A 93 27.33 0.41 -19.22
N GLU A 94 28.64 0.49 -19.43
CA GLU A 94 29.33 1.58 -20.14
C GLU A 94 28.85 1.82 -21.59
N LYS A 95 27.96 0.97 -22.13
CA LYS A 95 27.46 1.07 -23.50
C LYS A 95 26.29 2.05 -23.69
N ASP A 96 25.65 2.52 -22.62
CA ASP A 96 24.52 3.47 -22.73
C ASP A 96 24.93 4.96 -22.66
N LEU A 97 26.21 5.27 -22.46
CA LEU A 97 26.69 6.66 -22.28
C LEU A 97 26.89 7.47 -23.57
N LEU A 98 26.69 6.89 -24.76
CA LEU A 98 27.05 7.53 -26.03
C LEU A 98 25.87 8.04 -26.89
N LYS A 99 24.66 8.15 -26.33
CA LYS A 99 23.57 8.82 -27.03
C LYS A 99 23.60 10.32 -26.70
N PRO A 100 23.84 11.22 -27.67
CA PRO A 100 23.72 12.65 -27.42
C PRO A 100 22.27 12.94 -27.03
N TYR A 101 22.07 13.46 -25.81
CA TYR A 101 20.79 13.99 -25.39
C TYR A 101 20.48 15.23 -26.24
N SER A 102 19.49 15.13 -27.12
CA SER A 102 18.87 16.33 -27.70
C SER A 102 18.11 17.05 -26.60
N ILE A 103 18.74 18.08 -26.04
CA ILE A 103 18.11 19.06 -25.17
C ILE A 103 17.14 19.84 -26.06
N THR A 104 15.87 19.47 -26.06
CA THR A 104 14.84 20.40 -26.50
C THR A 104 14.70 21.44 -25.39
N GLU A 105 14.97 22.70 -25.70
CA GLU A 105 15.06 23.83 -24.75
C GLU A 105 13.88 23.87 -23.76
N ASN A 106 12.69 23.46 -24.20
CA ASN A 106 11.48 23.33 -23.38
C ASN A 106 11.54 22.38 -22.17
N LYS A 107 12.52 21.46 -22.08
CA LYS A 107 12.66 20.56 -20.91
C LYS A 107 13.48 21.19 -19.79
N VAL A 108 14.44 22.06 -20.12
CA VAL A 108 15.31 22.70 -19.12
C VAL A 108 14.50 23.70 -18.30
N ASP A 109 13.67 24.50 -18.96
CA ASP A 109 12.78 25.47 -18.31
C ASP A 109 11.77 24.77 -17.39
N LYS A 110 11.16 23.67 -17.87
CA LYS A 110 10.22 22.87 -17.06
C LYS A 110 10.87 22.26 -15.81
N ILE A 111 12.15 21.88 -15.89
CA ILE A 111 12.89 21.34 -14.74
C ILE A 111 13.19 22.46 -13.74
N GLY A 112 13.56 23.65 -14.23
CA GLY A 112 13.76 24.85 -13.40
C GLY A 112 12.49 25.26 -12.67
N ASP A 113 11.36 25.32 -13.39
CA ASP A 113 10.06 25.68 -12.83
C ASP A 113 9.63 24.69 -11.73
N GLN A 114 9.77 23.38 -11.97
CA GLN A 114 9.44 22.37 -10.97
C GLN A 114 10.32 22.46 -9.72
N PHE A 115 11.59 22.82 -9.88
CA PHE A 115 12.49 23.01 -8.76
C PHE A 115 12.09 24.22 -7.92
N GLN A 116 11.79 25.35 -8.57
CA GLN A 116 11.36 26.57 -7.90
C GLN A 116 10.03 26.36 -7.14
N ILE A 117 9.06 25.66 -7.75
CA ILE A 117 7.78 25.31 -7.11
C ILE A 117 8.01 24.51 -5.83
N LYS A 118 8.84 23.45 -5.89
CA LYS A 118 9.13 22.63 -4.71
C LYS A 118 9.82 23.43 -3.61
N GLN A 119 10.72 24.35 -3.96
CA GLN A 119 11.40 25.17 -2.97
C GLN A 119 10.43 26.07 -2.18
N VAL A 120 9.46 26.67 -2.88
CA VAL A 120 8.40 27.50 -2.27
C VAL A 120 7.45 26.63 -1.45
N GLU A 121 7.06 25.46 -1.96
CA GLU A 121 6.20 24.52 -1.24
C GLU A 121 6.83 24.11 0.10
N TYR A 122 8.11 23.72 0.09
CA TYR A 122 8.85 23.38 1.31
C TYR A 122 8.89 24.53 2.31
N GLN A 123 9.09 25.77 1.85
CA GLN A 123 9.06 26.94 2.74
C GLN A 123 7.68 27.14 3.36
N SER A 124 6.61 26.98 2.58
CA SER A 124 5.24 27.15 3.08
C SER A 124 4.82 26.10 4.12
N LEU A 125 5.45 24.92 4.16
CA LEU A 125 5.22 23.92 5.22
C LEU A 125 5.76 24.35 6.59
N PHE A 126 6.73 25.28 6.64
CA PHE A 126 7.26 25.81 7.90
C PHE A 126 6.48 27.04 8.38
N ASP A 127 5.77 27.72 7.48
CA ASP A 127 4.92 28.85 7.80
C ASP A 127 3.62 28.38 8.45
N LYS A 128 3.58 28.40 9.78
CA LYS A 128 2.35 28.20 10.54
C LYS A 128 1.43 29.40 10.35
N LYS A 129 0.60 29.40 9.29
CA LYS A 129 -0.50 30.36 9.17
C LYS A 129 -1.50 30.10 10.30
N VAL A 130 -1.72 31.11 11.14
CA VAL A 130 -2.81 31.09 12.11
C VAL A 130 -4.10 31.00 11.29
N PRO A 131 -5.02 30.07 11.59
CA PRO A 131 -6.28 29.97 10.88
C PRO A 131 -6.98 31.34 10.87
N ASP A 132 -7.39 31.79 9.69
CA ASP A 132 -8.20 33.01 9.58
C ASP A 132 -9.43 32.83 10.47
N THR A 133 -9.73 33.83 11.28
CA THR A 133 -10.92 33.83 12.11
C THR A 133 -12.12 33.77 11.19
N ILE A 134 -12.84 32.65 11.22
CA ILE A 134 -14.06 32.46 10.44
C ILE A 134 -15.07 33.50 10.93
N ASP A 135 -15.43 34.41 10.04
CA ASP A 135 -16.51 35.35 10.28
C ASP A 135 -17.84 34.60 10.12
N PHE A 136 -18.51 34.33 11.25
CA PHE A 136 -19.83 33.69 11.31
C PHE A 136 -20.98 34.68 11.16
N ALA A 137 -20.69 35.97 10.92
CA ALA A 137 -21.75 36.91 10.58
C ALA A 137 -22.39 36.52 9.25
N GLU A 138 -23.72 36.52 9.24
CA GLU A 138 -24.52 36.35 8.03
C GLU A 138 -24.16 37.48 7.05
N LYS A 139 -23.42 37.12 6.00
CA LYS A 139 -23.13 38.06 4.91
C LYS A 139 -24.45 38.30 4.19
N GLN A 140 -24.86 39.57 4.07
CA GLN A 140 -26.05 39.89 3.29
C GLN A 140 -25.90 39.36 1.87
N ASP A 141 -26.97 38.77 1.34
CA ASP A 141 -27.03 38.30 -0.04
C ASP A 141 -26.87 39.50 -0.98
N ILE A 142 -25.63 39.76 -1.40
CA ILE A 142 -25.32 40.74 -2.45
C ILE A 142 -25.73 40.09 -3.77
N PRO A 143 -26.56 40.74 -4.60
CA PRO A 143 -26.86 40.25 -5.94
C PRO A 143 -25.57 40.02 -6.73
N LEU A 144 -25.37 38.79 -7.21
CA LEU A 144 -24.24 38.41 -8.05
C LEU A 144 -24.20 39.28 -9.31
N SER A 145 -23.32 40.28 -9.34
CA SER A 145 -23.29 41.28 -10.41
C SER A 145 -22.88 40.71 -11.77
N ASN A 146 -22.10 39.61 -11.80
CA ASN A 146 -21.53 39.04 -13.04
C ASN A 146 -21.75 37.52 -13.11
N MET A 147 -22.95 37.08 -13.50
CA MET A 147 -23.23 35.66 -13.74
C MET A 147 -22.27 35.03 -14.77
N ASP A 148 -21.82 35.81 -15.76
CA ASP A 148 -20.88 35.35 -16.78
C ASP A 148 -19.52 34.93 -16.19
N ASP A 149 -19.04 35.62 -15.15
CA ASP A 149 -17.78 35.29 -14.51
C ASP A 149 -17.90 34.01 -13.67
N LEU A 150 -19.05 33.82 -13.02
CA LEU A 150 -19.37 32.59 -12.30
C LEU A 150 -19.48 31.38 -13.24
N ILE A 151 -20.12 31.55 -14.40
CA ILE A 151 -20.23 30.51 -15.43
C ILE A 151 -18.83 30.14 -15.95
N LYS A 152 -17.98 31.13 -16.23
CA LYS A 152 -16.59 30.88 -16.65
C LYS A 152 -15.79 30.14 -15.59
N GLN A 153 -15.98 30.48 -14.32
CA GLN A 153 -15.31 29.80 -13.21
C GLN A 153 -15.72 28.33 -13.14
N HIS A 154 -17.03 28.04 -13.16
CA HIS A 154 -17.50 26.65 -13.13
C HIS A 154 -17.10 25.84 -14.36
N LEU A 155 -17.05 26.47 -15.54
CA LEU A 155 -16.51 25.82 -16.75
C LEU A 155 -15.05 25.42 -16.56
N LYS A 156 -14.24 26.31 -16.01
CA LYS A 156 -12.83 26.07 -15.76
C LYS A 156 -12.62 24.97 -14.71
N GLU A 157 -13.36 25.00 -13.62
CA GLU A 157 -13.32 23.96 -12.57
C GLU A 157 -13.64 22.58 -13.15
N ARG A 158 -14.71 22.48 -13.96
CA ARG A 158 -15.07 21.23 -14.63
C ARG A 158 -13.99 20.76 -15.61
N GLU A 159 -13.38 21.67 -16.37
CA GLU A 159 -12.29 21.32 -17.29
C GLU A 159 -11.07 20.79 -16.53
N ASP A 160 -10.67 21.44 -15.44
CA ASP A 160 -9.55 21.01 -14.62
C ASP A 160 -9.80 19.64 -13.96
N GLU A 161 -11.03 19.39 -13.48
CA GLU A 161 -11.43 18.08 -12.97
C GLU A 161 -11.39 17.00 -14.06
N LEU A 162 -11.94 17.26 -15.24
CA LEU A 162 -11.90 16.34 -16.37
C LEU A 162 -10.46 16.00 -16.77
N ARG A 163 -9.55 16.98 -16.76
CA ARG A 163 -8.13 16.73 -17.07
C ARG A 163 -7.44 15.93 -15.98
N LYS A 164 -7.75 16.18 -14.71
CA LYS A 164 -7.15 15.48 -13.57
C LYS A 164 -7.58 14.02 -13.49
N TYR A 165 -8.85 13.74 -13.80
CA TYR A 165 -9.44 12.41 -13.68
C TYR A 165 -9.66 11.73 -15.04
N ALA A 166 -9.10 12.29 -16.13
CA ALA A 166 -9.14 11.65 -17.43
C ALA A 166 -8.51 10.24 -17.34
N PRO A 167 -9.22 9.18 -17.75
CA PRO A 167 -8.63 7.86 -17.81
C PRO A 167 -7.45 7.88 -18.79
N LEU A 168 -6.38 7.17 -18.44
CA LEU A 168 -5.25 7.03 -19.34
C LEU A 168 -5.74 6.46 -20.68
N PRO A 169 -5.21 6.94 -21.82
CA PRO A 169 -5.59 6.39 -23.12
C PRO A 169 -5.36 4.87 -23.10
N PRO A 170 -6.29 4.08 -23.66
CA PRO A 170 -6.20 2.64 -23.61
C PRO A 170 -4.91 2.19 -24.28
N THR A 171 -3.97 1.66 -23.49
CA THR A 171 -2.86 0.87 -24.00
C THR A 171 -3.51 -0.32 -24.71
N GLN A 172 -3.18 -0.51 -25.99
CA GLN A 172 -3.71 -1.62 -26.79
C GLN A 172 -3.34 -2.96 -26.13
N SER A 173 -4.25 -3.48 -25.31
CA SER A 173 -4.33 -4.89 -24.96
C SER A 173 -5.68 -5.36 -25.46
N GLU A 174 -5.65 -6.20 -26.49
CA GLU A 174 -6.82 -6.87 -27.04
C GLU A 174 -7.51 -7.65 -25.93
N SER A 175 -8.69 -7.20 -25.50
CA SER A 175 -9.56 -7.98 -24.64
C SER A 175 -10.99 -7.88 -25.13
N ASN A 176 -11.44 -8.96 -25.76
CA ASN A 176 -12.82 -9.44 -25.87
C ASN A 176 -13.90 -8.35 -25.92
N LYS A 177 -14.08 -7.76 -27.10
CA LYS A 177 -15.27 -6.97 -27.41
C LYS A 177 -16.48 -7.93 -27.46
N LEU A 178 -17.44 -7.78 -26.56
CA LEU A 178 -18.76 -8.39 -26.69
C LEU A 178 -19.36 -7.95 -28.05
N LYS A 179 -19.54 -8.91 -28.95
CA LYS A 179 -20.31 -8.69 -30.18
C LYS A 179 -21.78 -8.86 -29.80
N ILE A 180 -22.52 -7.76 -29.80
CA ILE A 180 -23.98 -7.78 -29.73
C ILE A 180 -24.45 -8.04 -31.15
N ASP A 181 -24.93 -9.25 -31.43
CA ASP A 181 -25.54 -9.58 -32.71
C ASP A 181 -26.91 -8.90 -32.81
N SER A 182 -27.12 -8.08 -33.85
CA SER A 182 -28.31 -7.25 -34.06
C SER A 182 -29.61 -8.02 -34.36
N ASN A 183 -29.68 -9.33 -34.09
CA ASN A 183 -30.79 -10.21 -34.52
C ASN A 183 -31.60 -10.85 -33.39
N SER A 184 -31.31 -10.57 -32.12
CA SER A 184 -32.21 -10.95 -31.03
C SER A 184 -33.20 -9.81 -30.75
N ASN A 185 -34.49 -10.03 -31.00
CA ASN A 185 -35.55 -9.19 -30.46
C ASN A 185 -35.53 -9.34 -28.93
N ILE A 186 -34.80 -8.45 -28.26
CA ILE A 186 -34.81 -8.32 -26.81
C ILE A 186 -36.09 -7.57 -26.46
N ASN A 187 -37.07 -8.28 -25.90
CA ASN A 187 -38.29 -7.67 -25.39
C ASN A 187 -37.98 -7.10 -23.99
N ILE A 188 -37.72 -5.80 -23.92
CA ILE A 188 -37.49 -5.09 -22.66
C ILE A 188 -38.86 -4.75 -22.08
N LEU A 189 -39.30 -5.52 -21.08
CA LEU A 189 -40.45 -5.15 -20.25
C LEU A 189 -40.02 -3.98 -19.37
N ILE A 190 -40.50 -2.78 -19.69
CA ILE A 190 -40.39 -1.61 -18.85
C ILE A 190 -41.53 -1.72 -17.83
N GLU A 191 -41.20 -2.09 -16.60
CA GLU A 191 -42.12 -2.05 -15.47
C GLU A 191 -42.19 -0.60 -14.98
N GLU A 192 -43.23 0.11 -15.40
CA GLU A 192 -43.57 1.44 -14.91
C GLU A 192 -44.23 1.28 -13.53
N LEU A 193 -43.51 1.64 -12.47
CA LEU A 193 -44.05 1.64 -11.11
C LEU A 193 -45.09 2.76 -11.00
N THR A 194 -46.37 2.42 -11.09
CA THR A 194 -47.45 3.30 -10.66
C THR A 194 -47.42 3.39 -9.13
N GLU A 195 -47.18 4.61 -8.62
CA GLU A 195 -47.47 4.94 -7.23
C GLU A 195 -48.98 4.78 -6.99
N GLN A 196 -49.37 3.67 -6.38
CA GLN A 196 -50.66 3.55 -5.73
C GLN A 196 -50.45 3.56 -4.22
N GLU A 197 -50.91 4.64 -3.60
CA GLU A 197 -51.20 4.70 -2.19
C GLU A 197 -52.26 3.64 -1.85
N SER A 198 -51.88 2.66 -1.04
CA SER A 198 -52.85 1.93 -0.24
C SER A 198 -52.21 1.54 1.08
N ASP A 199 -52.78 2.10 2.14
CA ASP A 199 -52.74 1.61 3.51
C ASP A 199 -52.81 0.08 3.54
N ASP A 200 -51.76 -0.56 4.03
CA ASP A 200 -51.90 -1.61 5.04
C ASP A 200 -50.54 -1.97 5.65
N ASN A 201 -50.59 -2.24 6.95
CA ASN A 201 -49.45 -2.44 7.84
C ASN A 201 -48.57 -3.64 7.44
N GLU A 202 -47.42 -3.39 6.80
CA GLU A 202 -46.22 -4.20 6.98
C GLU A 202 -44.97 -3.37 6.67
N LYS A 203 -44.16 -3.09 7.69
CA LYS A 203 -42.88 -2.39 7.54
C LYS A 203 -41.94 -3.25 6.70
N ILE A 204 -41.88 -2.99 5.39
CA ILE A 204 -40.77 -3.45 4.54
C ILE A 204 -39.52 -2.68 4.99
N LYS A 205 -38.83 -3.22 6.00
CA LYS A 205 -37.48 -2.77 6.36
C LYS A 205 -36.57 -3.16 5.20
N LYS A 206 -36.18 -2.19 4.38
CA LYS A 206 -35.09 -2.35 3.41
C LYS A 206 -33.82 -2.71 4.19
N SER A 207 -33.45 -3.99 4.22
CA SER A 207 -32.19 -4.44 4.80
C SER A 207 -31.11 -4.40 3.71
N VAL A 208 -30.03 -3.69 3.99
CA VAL A 208 -28.82 -3.70 3.16
C VAL A 208 -28.06 -4.98 3.51
N SER A 209 -27.89 -5.87 2.55
CA SER A 209 -27.06 -7.07 2.65
C SER A 209 -25.67 -6.76 2.13
N TRP A 210 -24.65 -6.79 3.00
CA TRP A 210 -23.25 -6.78 2.59
C TRP A 210 -22.90 -8.19 2.11
N SER A 211 -22.44 -8.31 0.86
CA SER A 211 -22.23 -9.60 0.19
C SER A 211 -20.95 -10.30 0.66
N ASP A 212 -20.96 -10.82 1.89
CA ASP A 212 -19.88 -11.66 2.46
C ASP A 212 -19.54 -12.88 1.56
N ASN A 213 -20.50 -13.34 0.74
CA ASN A 213 -20.32 -14.47 -0.16
C ASN A 213 -19.30 -14.21 -1.29
N THR A 214 -19.18 -12.96 -1.77
CA THR A 214 -18.23 -12.63 -2.85
C THR A 214 -16.77 -12.63 -2.37
N ASN A 215 -16.55 -12.39 -1.07
CA ASN A 215 -15.23 -12.46 -0.47
C ASN A 215 -14.82 -13.90 -0.18
N ALA A 216 -15.77 -14.76 0.23
CA ALA A 216 -15.50 -16.18 0.49
C ALA A 216 -15.03 -16.92 -0.77
N GLU A 217 -15.69 -16.70 -1.91
CA GLU A 217 -15.28 -17.29 -3.20
C GLU A 217 -13.91 -16.79 -3.65
N LYS A 218 -13.61 -15.48 -3.48
CA LYS A 218 -12.29 -14.92 -3.80
C LYS A 218 -11.19 -15.52 -2.93
N ILE A 219 -11.42 -15.66 -1.64
CA ILE A 219 -10.46 -16.28 -0.70
C ILE A 219 -10.23 -17.75 -1.06
N SER A 220 -11.29 -18.48 -1.41
CA SER A 220 -11.17 -19.88 -1.86
C SER A 220 -10.34 -20.00 -3.14
N ASN A 221 -10.58 -19.13 -4.14
CA ASN A 221 -9.83 -19.12 -5.38
C ASN A 221 -8.35 -18.77 -5.17
N GLN A 222 -8.08 -17.78 -4.29
CA GLN A 222 -6.71 -17.43 -3.91
C GLN A 222 -6.00 -18.57 -3.18
N GLN A 223 -6.70 -19.31 -2.33
CA GLN A 223 -6.14 -20.46 -1.63
C GLN A 223 -5.74 -21.59 -2.60
N ILE A 224 -6.58 -21.85 -3.61
CA ILE A 224 -6.28 -22.83 -4.67
C ILE A 224 -5.04 -22.41 -5.47
N GLU A 225 -4.93 -21.13 -5.85
CA GLU A 225 -3.77 -20.60 -6.55
C GLU A 225 -2.49 -20.74 -5.72
N ILE A 226 -2.55 -20.40 -4.43
CA ILE A 226 -1.43 -20.57 -3.50
C ILE A 226 -0.96 -22.02 -3.42
N ASP A 227 -1.89 -22.98 -3.36
CA ASP A 227 -1.52 -24.39 -3.25
C ASP A 227 -0.94 -24.94 -4.56
N LEU A 228 -1.38 -24.41 -5.71
CA LEU A 228 -0.80 -24.72 -7.03
C LEU A 228 0.62 -24.15 -7.17
N LEU A 229 0.85 -22.91 -6.69
CA LEU A 229 2.19 -22.30 -6.67
C LEU A 229 3.15 -23.06 -5.73
N LYS A 230 2.69 -23.50 -4.56
CA LYS A 230 3.50 -24.34 -3.66
C LYS A 230 3.90 -25.66 -4.32
N LEU A 231 3.00 -26.26 -5.10
CA LEU A 231 3.30 -27.49 -5.84
C LEU A 231 4.39 -27.23 -6.89
N GLN A 232 4.27 -26.15 -7.68
CA GLN A 232 5.28 -25.76 -8.66
C GLN A 232 6.64 -25.48 -8.01
N ILE A 233 6.66 -24.80 -6.86
CA ILE A 233 7.89 -24.56 -6.11
C ILE A 233 8.54 -25.88 -5.68
N ARG A 234 7.75 -26.85 -5.18
CA ARG A 234 8.26 -28.17 -4.80
C ARG A 234 8.88 -28.89 -6.00
N GLU A 235 8.19 -28.89 -7.15
CA GLU A 235 8.74 -29.49 -8.38
C GLU A 235 10.04 -28.81 -8.84
N LEU A 236 10.13 -27.48 -8.71
CA LEU A 236 11.36 -26.75 -9.01
C LEU A 236 12.48 -27.15 -8.06
N PHE A 237 12.20 -27.29 -6.76
CA PHE A 237 13.18 -27.77 -5.78
C PHE A 237 13.66 -29.19 -6.09
N ASP A 238 12.76 -30.10 -6.46
CA ASP A 238 13.13 -31.46 -6.84
C ASP A 238 14.02 -31.47 -8.08
N LYS A 239 13.69 -30.67 -9.10
CA LYS A 239 14.54 -30.50 -10.30
C LYS A 239 15.90 -29.90 -9.97
N LEU A 240 15.96 -28.95 -9.05
CA LEU A 240 17.20 -28.29 -8.63
C LEU A 240 18.09 -29.26 -7.82
N SER A 241 17.49 -30.06 -6.94
CA SER A 241 18.17 -31.14 -6.22
C SER A 241 18.75 -32.20 -7.18
N ILE A 242 18.00 -32.59 -8.21
CA ILE A 242 18.51 -33.51 -9.25
C ILE A 242 19.69 -32.89 -10.02
N LEU A 243 19.62 -31.59 -10.34
CA LEU A 243 20.70 -30.88 -11.02
C LEU A 243 21.96 -30.74 -10.16
N GLU A 244 21.81 -30.40 -8.87
CA GLU A 244 22.92 -30.31 -7.92
C GLU A 244 23.60 -31.67 -7.73
N ASN A 245 22.82 -32.75 -7.59
CA ASN A 245 23.37 -34.10 -7.49
C ASN A 245 24.07 -34.54 -8.79
N LYS A 246 23.62 -34.06 -9.95
CA LYS A 246 24.26 -34.33 -11.25
C LYS A 246 25.55 -33.54 -11.47
N TYR A 247 25.67 -32.34 -10.89
CA TYR A 247 26.87 -31.49 -11.00
C TYR A 247 27.94 -31.78 -9.93
N ASN A 248 27.57 -32.46 -8.84
CA ASN A 248 28.47 -32.89 -7.77
C ASN A 248 29.03 -34.33 -7.95
N MET A 249 28.80 -34.95 -9.12
CA MET A 249 29.50 -36.15 -9.61
C MET A 249 30.50 -35.75 -10.70
#